data_AF-A0A423LD16-F1
#
_entry.id   AF-A0A423LD16-F1
#
_cell.length_a   1.000
_cell.length_b   1.000
_cell.length_c   1.000
_cell.angle_alpha   90.00
_cell.angle_beta   90.00
_cell.angle_gamma   90.00
#
_symmetry.space_group_name_H-M   'P 1'
#
loop_
_entity.id
_entity.type
_entity.pdbx_description
1 polymer ?
#
loop_
_entity_poly.entity_id
_entity_poly.type
_entity_poly.pdbx_seq_one_letter_code
_entity_poly.pdbx_strand_id
1 'polypeptide(L)'
;MLNRIIVKLIATVKERVVPKGSRNFGISEKITKHAPIQTLPNTPEISLSFIEFYFENITPKERQISGKIFTKCIFSHQIIENFTFTNCKFLDCVFNGAYLTGVEFHDCEFRECFFYKTKFKDTYADPVFFHFTKKWHWISANINSGFFQSLYSNYKNMHQEKFAMDADRRFQFYRRYQHLYGRNPSIYKFVKGLLFDYFLGHGYGITNSLVVTAISILSFSWLLHGKLTPGKEDFFETLYFTVVSLTTAGYGEITPRHEVIPLTITMILLLSSIAWCALVTAIIVKRIVK
;
A
#
# COMPACT_ATOMS: atom_id res chain seq x y z
N MET A 1 30.27 -2.66 0.03
CA MET A 1 30.65 -2.26 -1.34
C MET A 1 29.48 -2.40 -2.33
N LEU A 2 28.80 -3.56 -2.39
CA LEU A 2 27.68 -3.84 -3.29
C LEU A 2 26.52 -2.83 -3.22
N ASN A 3 26.03 -2.48 -2.02
CA ASN A 3 24.95 -1.50 -1.85
C ASN A 3 25.29 -0.13 -2.47
N ARG A 4 26.54 0.34 -2.36
CA ARG A 4 26.97 1.62 -2.94
C ARG A 4 26.98 1.59 -4.47
N ILE A 5 27.39 0.47 -5.07
CA ILE A 5 27.43 0.30 -6.54
C ILE A 5 26.01 0.28 -7.10
N ILE A 6 25.12 -0.51 -6.51
CA ILE A 6 23.73 -0.61 -6.98
C ILE A 6 22.99 0.72 -6.74
N VAL A 7 23.23 1.42 -5.62
CA VAL A 7 22.67 2.77 -5.40
C VAL A 7 23.11 3.75 -6.48
N LYS A 8 24.38 3.74 -6.89
CA LYS A 8 24.85 4.57 -8.01
C LYS A 8 24.15 4.20 -9.32
N LEU A 9 24.02 2.90 -9.62
CA LEU A 9 23.32 2.43 -10.81
C LEU A 9 21.85 2.88 -10.84
N ILE A 10 21.15 2.74 -9.70
CA ILE A 10 19.76 3.18 -9.52
C ILE A 10 19.65 4.69 -9.73
N ALA A 11 20.59 5.48 -9.21
CA ALA A 11 20.60 6.92 -9.42
C ALA A 11 20.75 7.26 -10.92
N THR A 12 21.64 6.58 -11.65
CA THR A 12 21.79 6.75 -13.09
C THR A 12 20.53 6.36 -13.87
N VAL A 13 19.89 5.24 -13.51
CA VAL A 13 18.60 4.82 -14.11
C VAL A 13 17.51 5.85 -13.80
N LYS A 14 17.44 6.36 -12.57
CA LYS A 14 16.48 7.39 -12.18
C LYS A 14 16.64 8.65 -13.03
N GLU A 15 17.87 9.06 -13.33
CA GLU A 15 18.12 10.22 -14.21
C GLU A 15 17.72 9.98 -15.67
N ARG A 16 17.79 8.73 -16.17
CA ARG A 16 17.30 8.37 -17.51
C ARG A 16 15.77 8.34 -17.59
N VAL A 17 15.11 7.80 -16.57
CA VAL A 17 13.64 7.67 -16.52
C VAL A 17 12.96 8.99 -16.16
N VAL A 18 13.59 9.80 -15.32
CA VAL A 18 13.09 11.08 -14.83
C VAL A 18 14.18 12.14 -15.02
N PRO A 19 14.23 12.78 -16.21
CA PRO A 19 15.19 13.86 -16.44
C PRO A 19 14.98 14.98 -15.43
N LYS A 20 16.06 15.65 -15.01
CA LYS A 20 16.07 16.64 -13.91
C LYS A 20 15.00 17.73 -14.05
N GLY A 21 14.62 18.14 -15.27
CA GLY A 21 13.56 19.12 -15.54
C GLY A 21 12.12 18.65 -15.28
N SER A 22 11.89 17.35 -15.08
CA SER A 22 10.58 16.78 -14.75
C SER A 22 10.31 16.67 -13.24
N ARG A 23 11.20 17.23 -12.41
CA ARG A 23 11.06 17.31 -10.94
C ARG A 23 10.24 18.52 -10.48
N ASN A 24 9.55 19.21 -11.39
CA ASN A 24 8.61 20.24 -11.00
C ASN A 24 7.48 19.58 -10.20
N PHE A 25 7.47 19.82 -8.89
CA PHE A 25 6.41 19.36 -8.01
C PHE A 25 5.25 20.35 -8.12
N GLY A 26 4.08 19.86 -8.50
CA GLY A 26 2.90 20.69 -8.70
C GLY A 26 2.78 21.27 -10.10
N ILE A 27 2.05 22.39 -10.21
CA ILE A 27 1.66 23.01 -11.47
C ILE A 27 2.79 23.93 -11.95
N SER A 28 3.20 23.79 -13.20
CA SER A 28 4.28 24.60 -13.80
C SER A 28 3.81 25.96 -14.27
N GLU A 29 2.53 26.05 -14.61
CA GLU A 29 1.88 27.22 -15.15
C GLU A 29 1.67 28.27 -14.05
N LYS A 30 1.84 29.55 -14.40
CA LYS A 30 1.53 30.65 -13.49
C LYS A 30 0.02 30.77 -13.35
N ILE A 31 -0.49 30.48 -12.15
CA ILE A 31 -1.90 30.65 -11.81
C ILE A 31 -2.09 32.03 -11.19
N THR A 32 -3.06 32.78 -11.68
CA THR A 32 -3.44 34.11 -11.15
C THR A 32 -4.93 34.23 -10.85
N LYS A 33 -5.75 33.29 -11.35
CA LYS A 33 -7.20 33.31 -11.17
C LYS A 33 -7.56 32.74 -9.79
N HIS A 34 -8.35 33.49 -9.04
CA HIS A 34 -8.97 33.04 -7.80
C HIS A 34 -10.44 32.74 -8.07
N ALA A 35 -10.93 31.61 -7.58
CA ALA A 35 -12.29 31.15 -7.78
C ALA A 35 -12.84 30.67 -6.42
N PRO A 36 -13.68 31.49 -5.75
CA PRO A 36 -14.42 31.07 -4.57
C PRO A 36 -15.30 29.86 -4.90
N ILE A 37 -15.34 28.87 -4.02
CA ILE A 37 -16.10 27.63 -4.25
C ILE A 37 -17.61 27.88 -4.42
N GLN A 38 -18.14 28.94 -3.81
CA GLN A 38 -19.55 29.31 -3.85
C GLN A 38 -19.95 29.98 -5.17
N THR A 39 -19.00 30.65 -5.82
CA THR A 39 -19.24 31.39 -7.08
C THR A 39 -18.60 30.69 -8.27
N LEU A 40 -18.41 29.36 -8.16
CA LEU A 40 -17.92 28.57 -9.28
C LEU A 40 -18.82 28.77 -10.50
N PRO A 41 -18.22 28.91 -11.70
CA PRO A 41 -19.00 29.09 -12.90
C PRO A 41 -19.92 27.88 -13.14
N ASN A 42 -21.04 28.11 -13.82
CA ASN A 42 -21.95 27.04 -14.21
C ASN A 42 -21.29 26.04 -15.17
N THR A 43 -20.16 26.40 -15.79
CA THR A 43 -19.38 25.49 -16.64
C THR A 43 -18.91 24.26 -15.85
N PRO A 44 -18.92 23.07 -16.46
CA PRO A 44 -18.44 21.86 -15.80
C PRO A 44 -16.93 21.93 -15.54
N GLU A 45 -16.17 22.57 -16.42
CA GLU A 45 -14.72 22.65 -16.35
C GLU A 45 -14.23 23.93 -15.67
N ILE A 46 -13.27 23.75 -14.76
CA ILE A 46 -12.60 24.80 -14.00
C ILE A 46 -11.10 24.49 -14.11
N SER A 47 -10.33 25.39 -14.71
CA SER A 47 -8.91 25.17 -14.93
C SER A 47 -8.05 26.28 -14.34
N LEU A 48 -6.82 25.95 -13.95
CA LEU A 48 -5.75 26.93 -13.63
C LEU A 48 -6.24 28.03 -12.66
N SER A 49 -6.83 27.62 -11.54
CA SER A 49 -7.42 28.54 -10.56
C SER A 49 -7.07 28.12 -9.14
N PHE A 50 -6.87 29.11 -8.26
CA PHE A 50 -6.89 28.93 -6.81
C PHE A 50 -8.34 28.78 -6.35
N ILE A 51 -8.66 27.66 -5.72
CA ILE A 51 -10.00 27.41 -5.20
C ILE A 51 -10.01 27.82 -3.73
N GLU A 52 -10.88 28.76 -3.40
CA GLU A 52 -10.95 29.38 -2.08
C GLU A 52 -12.23 28.95 -1.36
N PHE A 53 -12.10 28.65 -0.07
CA PHE A 53 -13.21 28.25 0.78
C PHE A 53 -13.48 29.35 1.81
N TYR A 54 -14.73 29.79 1.86
CA TYR A 54 -15.21 30.78 2.82
C TYR A 54 -16.41 30.17 3.58
N PHE A 55 -16.40 30.27 4.90
CA PHE A 55 -17.38 29.56 5.74
C PHE A 55 -18.54 30.43 6.20
N GLU A 56 -18.41 31.76 6.08
CA GLU A 56 -19.43 32.69 6.52
C GLU A 56 -20.70 32.52 5.66
N ASN A 57 -21.83 32.24 6.32
CA ASN A 57 -23.16 32.17 5.72
C ASN A 57 -23.35 31.14 4.59
N ILE A 58 -22.56 30.06 4.56
CA ILE A 58 -22.72 29.01 3.54
C ILE A 58 -23.88 28.06 3.87
N THR A 59 -24.82 27.93 2.94
CA THR A 59 -25.97 27.01 3.08
C THR A 59 -25.55 25.55 2.86
N PRO A 60 -26.30 24.56 3.40
CA PRO A 60 -26.03 23.15 3.13
C PRO A 60 -26.04 22.79 1.64
N LYS A 61 -26.83 23.51 0.82
CA LYS A 61 -26.91 23.29 -0.64
C LYS A 61 -25.62 23.74 -1.34
N GLU A 62 -25.02 24.85 -0.91
CA GLU A 62 -23.77 25.37 -1.48
C GLU A 62 -22.55 24.52 -1.09
N ARG A 63 -22.66 23.69 -0.06
CA ARG A 63 -21.65 22.69 0.30
C ARG A 63 -21.67 21.45 -0.61
N GLN A 64 -22.68 21.32 -1.46
CA GLN A 64 -22.81 20.21 -2.41
C GLN A 64 -22.29 20.62 -3.78
N ILE A 65 -21.16 20.07 -4.19
CA ILE A 65 -20.55 20.30 -5.48
C ILE A 65 -20.68 19.05 -6.32
N SER A 66 -21.32 19.15 -7.49
CA SER A 66 -21.60 18.00 -8.35
C SER A 66 -21.13 18.20 -9.78
N GLY A 67 -20.54 17.17 -10.38
CA GLY A 67 -20.25 17.12 -11.81
C GLY A 67 -19.18 18.08 -12.31
N LYS A 68 -18.30 18.58 -11.42
CA LYS A 68 -17.24 19.54 -11.79
C LYS A 68 -15.92 18.84 -12.12
N ILE A 69 -15.20 19.37 -13.09
CA ILE A 69 -13.87 18.94 -13.51
C ILE A 69 -12.89 20.05 -13.19
N PHE A 70 -12.06 19.83 -12.18
CA PHE A 70 -10.97 20.72 -11.78
C PHE A 70 -9.68 20.26 -12.46
N THR A 71 -9.10 21.11 -13.31
CA THR A 71 -7.86 20.80 -14.04
C THR A 71 -6.75 21.77 -13.64
N LYS A 72 -5.67 21.25 -13.05
CA LYS A 72 -4.54 22.06 -12.56
C LYS A 72 -5.01 23.19 -11.63
N CYS A 73 -5.93 22.87 -10.72
CA CYS A 73 -6.41 23.79 -9.70
C CYS A 73 -5.62 23.63 -8.40
N ILE A 74 -5.51 24.72 -7.64
CA ILE A 74 -4.79 24.76 -6.37
C ILE A 74 -5.80 24.84 -5.22
N PHE A 75 -5.74 23.84 -4.35
CA PHE A 75 -6.44 23.73 -3.06
C PHE A 75 -5.47 23.80 -1.88
N SER A 76 -4.19 24.11 -2.14
CA SER A 76 -3.13 24.11 -1.13
C SER A 76 -3.43 25.07 0.02
N HIS A 77 -3.10 24.63 1.24
CA HIS A 77 -3.30 25.40 2.49
C HIS A 77 -4.73 25.81 2.81
N GLN A 78 -5.72 25.33 2.05
CA GLN A 78 -7.13 25.56 2.35
C GLN A 78 -7.59 24.64 3.48
N ILE A 79 -8.51 25.15 4.30
CA ILE A 79 -9.33 24.36 5.20
C ILE A 79 -10.62 24.08 4.43
N ILE A 80 -11.00 22.81 4.30
CA ILE A 80 -12.19 22.37 3.58
C ILE A 80 -13.03 21.57 4.57
N GLU A 81 -14.18 22.12 4.96
CA GLU A 81 -15.00 21.54 6.03
C GLU A 81 -16.42 21.23 5.57
N ASN A 82 -16.86 20.00 5.80
CA ASN A 82 -18.24 19.54 5.57
C ASN A 82 -18.75 19.79 4.14
N PHE A 83 -17.88 19.70 3.14
CA PHE A 83 -18.28 19.73 1.73
C PHE A 83 -18.54 18.31 1.21
N THR A 84 -19.52 18.18 0.33
CA THR A 84 -19.80 16.94 -0.39
C THR A 84 -19.53 17.14 -1.86
N PHE A 85 -18.56 16.41 -2.40
CA PHE A 85 -18.24 16.37 -3.82
C PHE A 85 -18.81 15.10 -4.44
N THR A 86 -19.65 15.23 -5.46
CA THR A 86 -20.28 14.09 -6.14
C THR A 86 -19.93 14.10 -7.63
N ASN A 87 -19.48 12.96 -8.18
CA ASN A 87 -19.14 12.82 -9.59
C ASN A 87 -18.17 13.92 -10.10
N CYS A 88 -17.22 14.33 -9.24
CA CYS A 88 -16.23 15.36 -9.56
C CYS A 88 -14.90 14.75 -9.97
N LYS A 89 -14.17 15.43 -10.85
CA LYS A 89 -12.84 15.01 -11.29
C LYS A 89 -11.81 16.07 -10.95
N PHE A 90 -10.69 15.63 -10.40
CA PHE A 90 -9.55 16.47 -10.06
C PHE A 90 -8.36 15.94 -10.86
N LEU A 91 -7.90 16.72 -11.83
CA LEU A 91 -6.85 16.35 -12.79
C LEU A 91 -5.65 17.25 -12.56
N ASP A 92 -4.51 16.68 -12.19
CA ASP A 92 -3.27 17.42 -11.92
C ASP A 92 -3.42 18.55 -10.88
N CYS A 93 -4.38 18.40 -9.95
CA CYS A 93 -4.65 19.39 -8.90
C CYS A 93 -3.66 19.27 -7.74
N VAL A 94 -3.53 20.34 -6.95
CA VAL A 94 -2.59 20.40 -5.83
C VAL A 94 -3.33 20.69 -4.52
N PHE A 95 -3.22 19.78 -3.55
CA PHE A 95 -3.83 19.82 -2.22
C PHE A 95 -2.77 19.96 -1.11
N ASN A 96 -1.61 20.52 -1.43
CA ASN A 96 -0.46 20.52 -0.51
C ASN A 96 -0.80 21.29 0.77
N GLY A 97 -0.60 20.65 1.92
CA GLY A 97 -0.90 21.23 3.23
C GLY A 97 -2.38 21.57 3.46
N ALA A 98 -3.30 21.12 2.59
CA ALA A 98 -4.73 21.29 2.80
C ALA A 98 -5.21 20.46 4.00
N TYR A 99 -6.26 20.94 4.65
CA TYR A 99 -6.90 20.28 5.78
C TYR A 99 -8.36 19.97 5.44
N LEU A 100 -8.68 18.68 5.27
CA LEU A 100 -10.03 18.22 4.94
C LEU A 100 -10.68 17.64 6.19
N THR A 101 -11.80 18.23 6.62
CA THR A 101 -12.56 17.82 7.82
C THR A 101 -14.01 17.54 7.45
N GLY A 102 -14.53 16.35 7.74
CA GLY A 102 -15.94 16.05 7.45
C GLY A 102 -16.30 16.10 5.96
N VAL A 103 -15.31 16.05 5.07
CA VAL A 103 -15.53 16.13 3.62
C VAL A 103 -15.98 14.76 3.11
N GLU A 104 -16.87 14.73 2.14
CA GLU A 104 -17.29 13.50 1.50
C GLU A 104 -17.05 13.55 0.00
N PHE A 105 -16.40 12.53 -0.54
CA PHE A 105 -16.22 12.32 -1.97
C PHE A 105 -17.02 11.11 -2.42
N HIS A 106 -18.03 11.31 -3.25
CA HIS A 106 -18.86 10.25 -3.85
C HIS A 106 -18.59 10.18 -5.35
N ASP A 107 -18.23 9.00 -5.86
CA ASP A 107 -17.94 8.75 -7.28
C ASP A 107 -16.96 9.77 -7.91
N CYS A 108 -15.97 10.20 -7.13
CA CYS A 108 -14.98 11.17 -7.57
C CYS A 108 -13.73 10.50 -8.16
N GLU A 109 -12.98 11.27 -8.96
CA GLU A 109 -11.71 10.82 -9.52
C GLU A 109 -10.60 11.84 -9.21
N PHE A 110 -9.47 11.37 -8.68
CA PHE A 110 -8.25 12.16 -8.50
C PHE A 110 -7.15 11.54 -9.34
N ARG A 111 -6.74 12.24 -10.39
CA ARG A 111 -5.72 11.77 -11.34
C ARG A 111 -4.49 12.65 -11.25
N GLU A 112 -3.36 12.03 -10.92
CA GLU A 112 -2.05 12.70 -10.82
C GLU A 112 -2.05 13.94 -9.88
N CYS A 113 -2.90 13.94 -8.85
CA CYS A 113 -3.00 15.04 -7.88
C CYS A 113 -1.91 14.99 -6.81
N PHE A 114 -1.46 16.16 -6.36
CA PHE A 114 -0.43 16.28 -5.32
C PHE A 114 -1.05 16.46 -3.94
N PHE A 115 -0.69 15.58 -3.00
CA PHE A 115 -1.19 15.58 -1.62
C PHE A 115 -0.08 15.73 -0.58
N TYR A 116 0.91 16.59 -0.84
CA TYR A 116 2.05 16.73 0.06
C TYR A 116 1.61 17.34 1.40
N LYS A 117 1.72 16.56 2.48
CA LYS A 117 1.29 16.95 3.84
C LYS A 117 -0.19 17.33 3.95
N THR A 118 -1.04 16.83 3.05
CA THR A 118 -2.50 16.94 3.20
C THR A 118 -2.93 16.13 4.42
N LYS A 119 -3.88 16.68 5.18
CA LYS A 119 -4.45 16.01 6.35
C LYS A 119 -5.94 15.76 6.13
N PHE A 120 -6.38 14.61 6.61
CA PHE A 120 -7.76 14.15 6.55
C PHE A 120 -8.25 13.88 7.97
N LYS A 121 -9.42 14.40 8.29
CA LYS A 121 -10.14 14.13 9.53
C LYS A 121 -11.60 13.87 9.20
N ASP A 122 -12.15 12.78 9.69
CA ASP A 122 -13.55 12.39 9.50
C ASP A 122 -14.02 12.53 8.04
N THR A 123 -13.13 12.24 7.08
CA THR A 123 -13.35 12.47 5.65
C THR A 123 -13.61 11.16 4.92
N TYR A 124 -14.74 11.06 4.21
CA TYR A 124 -15.04 9.93 3.36
C TYR A 124 -14.36 10.09 1.99
N ALA A 125 -13.48 9.16 1.65
CA ALA A 125 -12.93 8.99 0.31
C ALA A 125 -12.66 7.51 0.08
N ASP A 126 -13.01 6.96 -1.08
CA ASP A 126 -12.58 5.60 -1.41
C ASP A 126 -11.12 5.65 -1.92
N PRO A 127 -10.21 4.81 -1.40
CA PRO A 127 -8.87 4.67 -1.95
C PRO A 127 -8.82 4.46 -3.48
N VAL A 128 -9.85 3.83 -4.07
CA VAL A 128 -9.96 3.59 -5.51
C VAL A 128 -10.01 4.89 -6.31
N PHE A 129 -10.54 5.98 -5.76
CA PHE A 129 -10.66 7.28 -6.44
C PHE A 129 -9.30 7.90 -6.82
N PHE A 130 -8.20 7.47 -6.19
CA PHE A 130 -6.88 8.03 -6.43
C PHE A 130 -6.10 7.21 -7.46
N HIS A 131 -5.79 7.82 -8.61
CA HIS A 131 -5.10 7.21 -9.72
C HIS A 131 -3.74 7.88 -9.98
N PHE A 132 -2.70 7.04 -10.04
CA PHE A 132 -1.33 7.45 -10.29
C PHE A 132 -0.67 6.57 -11.35
N THR A 133 0.00 7.18 -12.31
CA THR A 133 0.81 6.48 -13.32
C THR A 133 2.09 5.92 -12.71
N LYS A 134 2.73 4.97 -13.42
CA LYS A 134 4.00 4.36 -12.99
C LYS A 134 5.11 5.38 -12.73
N LYS A 135 5.06 6.57 -13.34
CA LYS A 135 6.02 7.66 -13.14
C LYS A 135 6.08 8.09 -11.67
N TRP A 136 4.94 8.08 -10.96
CA TRP A 136 4.84 8.47 -9.55
C TRP A 136 5.68 7.61 -8.61
N HIS A 137 5.95 6.36 -8.97
CA HIS A 137 6.83 5.48 -8.20
C HIS A 137 8.25 6.06 -8.10
N TRP A 138 8.66 6.88 -9.07
CA TRP A 138 10.01 7.42 -9.19
C TRP A 138 10.12 8.85 -8.66
N ILE A 139 9.11 9.68 -8.95
CA ILE A 139 9.16 11.13 -8.69
C ILE A 139 8.60 11.54 -7.34
N SER A 140 7.52 10.89 -6.91
CA SER A 140 6.66 11.37 -5.82
C SER A 140 6.30 10.26 -4.83
N ALA A 141 7.11 9.19 -4.75
CA ALA A 141 6.87 8.08 -3.84
C ALA A 141 6.80 8.52 -2.38
N ASN A 142 7.60 9.52 -1.98
CA ASN A 142 7.55 10.12 -0.65
C ASN A 142 6.25 10.91 -0.37
N ILE A 143 5.71 11.57 -1.39
CA ILE A 143 4.44 12.30 -1.30
C ILE A 143 3.32 11.30 -1.11
N ASN A 144 3.24 10.29 -2.00
CA ASN A 144 2.18 9.29 -1.95
C ASN A 144 2.27 8.42 -0.70
N SER A 145 3.48 8.11 -0.20
CA SER A 145 3.61 7.42 1.09
C SER A 145 3.02 8.26 2.23
N GLY A 146 3.34 9.55 2.32
CA GLY A 146 2.78 10.42 3.36
C GLY A 146 1.25 10.58 3.23
N PHE A 147 0.77 10.72 2.01
CA PHE A 147 -0.64 10.84 1.68
C PHE A 147 -1.44 9.59 2.09
N PHE A 148 -1.04 8.40 1.64
CA PHE A 148 -1.74 7.15 1.99
C PHE A 148 -1.62 6.82 3.48
N GLN A 149 -0.54 7.25 4.16
CA GLN A 149 -0.46 7.18 5.62
C GLN A 149 -1.53 8.06 6.29
N SER A 150 -1.73 9.29 5.81
CA SER A 150 -2.77 10.17 6.36
C SER A 150 -4.17 9.62 6.11
N LEU A 151 -4.43 9.04 4.93
CA LEU A 151 -5.71 8.37 4.63
C LEU A 151 -5.93 7.15 5.53
N TYR A 152 -4.90 6.31 5.71
CA TYR A 152 -4.98 5.17 6.61
C TYR A 152 -5.39 5.57 8.02
N SER A 153 -4.75 6.60 8.59
CA SER A 153 -5.10 7.11 9.91
C SER A 153 -6.54 7.64 9.97
N ASN A 154 -6.99 8.35 8.95
CA ASN A 154 -8.37 8.83 8.84
C ASN A 154 -9.37 7.65 8.83
N TYR A 155 -9.16 6.64 7.97
CA TYR A 155 -10.06 5.49 7.89
C TYR A 155 -10.08 4.66 9.16
N LYS A 156 -8.95 4.51 9.85
CA LYS A 156 -8.89 3.85 11.16
C LYS A 156 -9.73 4.58 12.20
N ASN A 157 -9.65 5.92 12.25
CA ASN A 157 -10.46 6.71 13.18
C ASN A 157 -11.96 6.64 12.86
N MET A 158 -12.32 6.50 11.57
CA MET A 158 -13.71 6.34 11.12
C MET A 158 -14.20 4.88 11.15
N HIS A 159 -13.40 3.93 11.65
CA HIS A 159 -13.71 2.49 11.67
C HIS A 159 -14.00 1.89 10.29
N GLN A 160 -13.39 2.42 9.23
CA GLN A 160 -13.51 1.94 7.85
C GLN A 160 -12.40 0.96 7.50
N GLU A 161 -12.49 -0.26 8.05
CA GLU A 161 -11.42 -1.26 7.99
C GLU A 161 -10.96 -1.64 6.57
N LYS A 162 -11.90 -1.78 5.62
CA LYS A 162 -11.55 -2.12 4.23
C LYS A 162 -10.72 -1.00 3.59
N PHE A 163 -11.13 0.26 3.77
CA PHE A 163 -10.43 1.41 3.22
C PHE A 163 -9.08 1.63 3.91
N ALA A 164 -9.02 1.42 5.23
CA ALA A 164 -7.77 1.43 5.98
C ALA A 164 -6.78 0.40 5.41
N MET A 165 -7.22 -0.84 5.20
CA MET A 165 -6.38 -1.89 4.62
C MET A 165 -5.86 -1.50 3.22
N ASP A 166 -6.73 -0.99 2.33
CA ASP A 166 -6.34 -0.62 0.97
C ASP A 166 -5.40 0.61 0.96
N ALA A 167 -5.59 1.56 1.86
CA ALA A 167 -4.67 2.68 2.07
C ALA A 167 -3.31 2.23 2.60
N ASP A 168 -3.27 1.31 3.58
CA ASP A 168 -2.01 0.76 4.11
C ASP A 168 -1.25 -0.01 3.03
N ARG A 169 -1.91 -0.83 2.21
CA ARG A 169 -1.27 -1.51 1.07
C ARG A 169 -0.57 -0.51 0.13
N ARG A 170 -1.29 0.56 -0.27
CA ARG A 170 -0.72 1.62 -1.11
C ARG A 170 0.41 2.36 -0.39
N PHE A 171 0.27 2.63 0.90
CA PHE A 171 1.34 3.21 1.73
C PHE A 171 2.61 2.36 1.71
N GLN A 172 2.51 1.06 1.99
CA GLN A 172 3.66 0.15 1.99
C GLN A 172 4.31 0.06 0.60
N PHE A 173 3.49 0.02 -0.44
CA PHE A 173 3.95 0.04 -1.83
C PHE A 173 4.82 1.28 -2.12
N TYR A 174 4.33 2.49 -1.81
CA TYR A 174 5.10 3.72 -2.05
C TYR A 174 6.29 3.85 -1.10
N ARG A 175 6.18 3.41 0.15
CA ARG A 175 7.30 3.39 1.12
C ARG A 175 8.44 2.50 0.64
N ARG A 176 8.13 1.38 -0.01
CA ARG A 176 9.14 0.51 -0.66
C ARG A 176 9.91 1.27 -1.73
N TYR A 177 9.22 1.98 -2.63
CA TYR A 177 9.87 2.81 -3.65
C TYR A 177 10.63 4.01 -3.06
N GLN A 178 10.17 4.56 -1.94
CA GLN A 178 10.91 5.58 -1.19
C GLN A 178 12.25 5.04 -0.66
N HIS A 179 12.32 3.77 -0.23
CA HIS A 179 13.59 3.14 0.11
C HIS A 179 14.52 2.96 -1.09
N LEU A 180 14.02 2.96 -2.32
CA LEU A 180 14.84 2.82 -3.52
C LEU A 180 15.33 4.18 -4.04
N TYR A 181 14.46 5.20 -4.03
CA TYR A 181 14.70 6.49 -4.70
C TYR A 181 14.73 7.71 -3.77
N GLY A 182 14.55 7.51 -2.47
CA GLY A 182 14.58 8.56 -1.46
C GLY A 182 16.00 9.07 -1.15
N ARG A 183 16.11 9.90 -0.10
CA ARG A 183 17.39 10.51 0.31
C ARG A 183 18.44 9.48 0.75
N ASN A 184 18.00 8.44 1.47
CA ASN A 184 18.85 7.36 1.98
C ASN A 184 18.42 6.02 1.37
N PRO A 185 18.85 5.72 0.13
CA PRO A 185 18.42 4.52 -0.56
C PRO A 185 19.01 3.25 0.05
N SER A 186 18.20 2.20 0.14
CA SER A 186 18.54 0.89 0.69
C SER A 186 17.81 -0.21 -0.05
N ILE A 187 18.55 -0.94 -0.88
CA ILE A 187 18.01 -2.08 -1.64
C ILE A 187 17.58 -3.21 -0.73
N TYR A 188 18.30 -3.43 0.37
CA TYR A 188 17.92 -4.44 1.36
C TYR A 188 16.50 -4.17 1.89
N LYS A 189 16.18 -2.92 2.26
CA LYS A 189 14.82 -2.55 2.70
C LYS A 189 13.79 -2.71 1.57
N PHE A 190 14.17 -2.39 0.33
CA PHE A 190 13.30 -2.59 -0.84
C PHE A 190 12.97 -4.08 -1.04
N VAL A 191 13.99 -4.94 -1.13
CA VAL A 191 13.83 -6.39 -1.36
C VAL A 191 13.09 -7.04 -0.20
N LYS A 192 13.44 -6.69 1.05
CA LYS A 192 12.70 -7.17 2.22
C LYS A 192 11.21 -6.81 2.14
N GLY A 193 10.88 -5.57 1.76
CA GLY A 193 9.50 -5.13 1.57
C GLY A 193 8.80 -5.80 0.37
N LEU A 194 9.54 -6.17 -0.68
CA LEU A 194 9.02 -6.92 -1.83
C LEU A 194 8.68 -8.35 -1.44
N LEU A 195 9.59 -9.04 -0.73
CA LEU A 195 9.36 -10.39 -0.23
C LEU A 195 8.19 -10.43 0.76
N PHE A 196 8.10 -9.44 1.66
CA PHE A 196 6.99 -9.32 2.59
C PHE A 196 5.64 -9.16 1.89
N ASP A 197 5.59 -8.37 0.82
CA ASP A 197 4.41 -8.20 -0.02
C ASP A 197 4.04 -9.51 -0.74
N TYR A 198 5.01 -10.15 -1.40
CA TYR A 198 4.79 -11.40 -2.11
C TYR A 198 4.31 -12.54 -1.19
N PHE A 199 4.98 -12.73 -0.05
CA PHE A 199 4.69 -13.85 0.85
C PHE A 199 3.49 -13.62 1.75
N LEU A 200 3.20 -12.37 2.16
CA LEU A 200 2.21 -12.08 3.20
C LEU A 200 1.15 -11.05 2.77
N GLY A 201 1.18 -10.55 1.53
CA GLY A 201 0.22 -9.57 1.00
C GLY A 201 0.13 -8.31 1.87
N HIS A 202 1.29 -7.72 2.17
CA HIS A 202 1.43 -6.60 3.12
C HIS A 202 0.98 -6.90 4.56
N GLY A 203 0.90 -8.18 4.94
CA GLY A 203 0.39 -8.63 6.24
C GLY A 203 -1.13 -8.79 6.30
N TYR A 204 -1.81 -8.76 5.15
CA TYR A 204 -3.26 -9.00 5.04
C TYR A 204 -3.61 -10.16 4.10
N GLY A 205 -2.63 -10.70 3.38
CA GLY A 205 -2.83 -11.68 2.32
C GLY A 205 -2.94 -13.10 2.86
N ILE A 206 -4.14 -13.49 3.34
CA ILE A 206 -4.41 -14.89 3.74
C ILE A 206 -4.12 -15.84 2.57
N THR A 207 -4.50 -15.48 1.35
CA THR A 207 -4.23 -16.27 0.14
C THR A 207 -2.74 -16.45 -0.11
N ASN A 208 -1.94 -15.38 0.04
CA ASN A 208 -0.48 -15.45 -0.08
C ASN A 208 0.09 -16.41 0.96
N SER A 209 -0.30 -16.26 2.23
CA SER A 209 0.14 -17.13 3.30
C SER A 209 -0.26 -18.60 3.09
N LEU A 210 -1.45 -18.88 2.56
CA LEU A 210 -1.88 -20.23 2.21
C LEU A 210 -1.02 -20.82 1.08
N VAL A 211 -0.76 -20.06 0.02
CA VAL A 211 0.10 -20.50 -1.09
C VAL A 211 1.52 -20.80 -0.60
N VAL A 212 2.08 -19.94 0.25
CA VAL A 212 3.42 -20.17 0.81
C VAL A 212 3.45 -21.38 1.73
N THR A 213 2.41 -21.59 2.54
CA THR A 213 2.23 -22.80 3.35
C THR A 213 2.25 -24.05 2.48
N ALA A 214 1.45 -24.08 1.41
CA ALA A 214 1.39 -25.22 0.50
C ALA A 214 2.73 -25.50 -0.19
N ILE A 215 3.42 -24.46 -0.69
CA ILE A 215 4.75 -24.60 -1.29
C ILE A 215 5.76 -25.13 -0.27
N SER A 216 5.71 -24.65 0.97
CA SER A 216 6.59 -25.12 2.05
C SER A 216 6.37 -26.61 2.32
N ILE A 217 5.11 -27.05 2.48
CA ILE A 217 4.75 -28.46 2.68
C ILE A 217 5.30 -29.32 1.54
N LEU A 218 5.07 -28.94 0.29
CA LEU A 218 5.55 -29.71 -0.87
C LEU A 218 7.09 -29.75 -0.94
N SER A 219 7.75 -28.63 -0.60
CA SER A 219 9.21 -28.54 -0.61
C SER A 219 9.84 -29.45 0.46
N PHE A 220 9.32 -29.43 1.68
CA PHE A 220 9.81 -30.31 2.75
C PHE A 220 9.47 -31.78 2.48
N SER A 221 8.29 -32.06 1.93
CA SER A 221 7.92 -33.41 1.50
C SER A 221 8.89 -33.95 0.44
N TRP A 222 9.27 -33.13 -0.53
CA TRP A 222 10.26 -33.52 -1.53
C TRP A 222 11.65 -33.76 -0.92
N LEU A 223 12.10 -32.91 0.02
CA LEU A 223 13.40 -33.05 0.68
C LEU A 223 13.51 -34.29 1.58
N LEU A 224 12.40 -34.73 2.17
CA LEU A 224 12.29 -35.89 3.06
C LEU A 224 11.91 -37.19 2.33
N HIS A 225 11.60 -37.13 1.03
CA HIS A 225 11.21 -38.31 0.27
C HIS A 225 12.29 -39.40 0.33
N GLY A 226 11.88 -40.63 0.67
CA GLY A 226 12.76 -41.79 0.83
C GLY A 226 13.66 -41.77 2.07
N LYS A 227 13.51 -40.78 2.97
CA LYS A 227 14.37 -40.58 4.17
C LYS A 227 13.67 -40.86 5.50
N LEU A 228 12.46 -41.39 5.45
CA LEU A 228 11.62 -41.68 6.60
C LEU A 228 11.54 -43.21 6.84
N THR A 229 11.04 -43.60 8.01
CA THR A 229 10.88 -44.98 8.46
C THR A 229 9.48 -45.22 9.00
N PRO A 230 8.82 -46.36 8.64
CA PRO A 230 9.41 -47.60 8.11
C PRO A 230 9.36 -47.77 6.56
N GLY A 231 10.44 -47.41 5.86
CA GLY A 231 11.00 -48.13 4.69
C GLY A 231 10.19 -48.33 3.39
N LYS A 232 8.93 -47.92 3.30
CA LYS A 232 8.06 -48.11 2.10
C LYS A 232 7.34 -46.84 1.65
N GLU A 233 7.98 -45.69 1.81
CA GLU A 233 7.22 -44.43 1.76
C GLU A 233 6.94 -43.93 0.35
N ASP A 234 5.66 -44.02 -0.02
CA ASP A 234 5.07 -43.27 -1.11
C ASP A 234 5.11 -41.77 -0.80
N PHE A 235 5.05 -40.93 -1.85
CA PHE A 235 5.06 -39.47 -1.72
C PHE A 235 3.98 -38.97 -0.73
N PHE A 236 2.83 -39.66 -0.66
CA PHE A 236 1.73 -39.33 0.24
C PHE A 236 2.05 -39.52 1.73
N GLU A 237 2.87 -40.50 2.10
CA GLU A 237 3.28 -40.72 3.49
C GLU A 237 4.23 -39.60 3.96
N THR A 238 5.17 -39.22 3.10
CA THR A 238 6.07 -38.10 3.37
C THR A 238 5.33 -36.75 3.42
N LEU A 239 4.31 -36.59 2.57
CA LEU A 239 3.44 -35.41 2.58
C LEU A 239 2.65 -35.33 3.89
N TYR A 240 2.05 -36.45 4.29
CA TYR A 240 1.34 -36.58 5.56
C TYR A 240 2.24 -36.24 6.75
N PHE A 241 3.45 -36.83 6.82
CA PHE A 241 4.44 -36.53 7.85
C PHE A 241 4.77 -35.03 7.91
N THR A 242 4.95 -34.40 6.75
CA THR A 242 5.27 -32.97 6.66
C THR A 242 4.12 -32.09 7.16
N VAL A 243 2.87 -32.40 6.81
CA VAL A 243 1.69 -31.66 7.26
C VAL A 243 1.56 -31.72 8.78
N VAL A 244 1.65 -32.92 9.35
CA VAL A 244 1.52 -33.14 10.80
C VAL A 244 2.66 -32.48 11.58
N SER A 245 3.88 -32.51 11.03
CA SER A 245 5.04 -31.83 11.61
C SER A 245 4.91 -30.30 11.54
N LEU A 246 4.40 -29.78 10.41
CA LEU A 246 4.15 -28.34 10.25
C LEU A 246 3.05 -27.85 11.20
N THR A 247 2.00 -28.63 11.43
CA THR A 247 0.95 -28.27 12.41
C THR A 247 1.40 -28.49 13.86
N THR A 248 2.63 -28.94 14.10
CA THR A 248 3.19 -29.26 15.42
C THR A 248 2.40 -30.33 16.19
N ALA A 249 1.49 -31.05 15.53
CA ALA A 249 0.73 -32.13 16.15
C ALA A 249 1.64 -33.31 16.52
N GLY A 250 2.62 -33.62 15.64
CA GLY A 250 3.56 -34.73 15.82
C GLY A 250 2.89 -36.11 15.70
N TYR A 251 3.58 -37.08 15.13
CA TYR A 251 3.13 -38.49 15.11
C TYR A 251 4.32 -39.43 15.34
N GLY A 252 4.06 -40.57 15.99
CA GLY A 252 5.09 -41.53 16.38
C GLY A 252 5.29 -42.71 15.43
N GLU A 253 4.41 -42.90 14.44
CA GLU A 253 4.47 -44.06 13.53
C GLU A 253 5.45 -43.87 12.38
N ILE A 254 5.58 -42.63 11.88
CA ILE A 254 6.53 -42.25 10.83
C ILE A 254 7.57 -41.33 11.44
N THR A 255 8.83 -41.73 11.34
CA THR A 255 9.94 -40.96 11.91
C THR A 255 11.04 -40.76 10.87
N PRO A 256 11.79 -39.64 10.93
CA PRO A 256 13.00 -39.51 10.14
C PRO A 256 13.99 -40.60 10.52
N ARG A 257 14.66 -41.17 9.51
CA ARG A 257 15.78 -42.08 9.78
C ARG A 257 16.77 -41.40 10.71
N HIS A 258 17.39 -42.18 11.59
CA HIS A 258 18.42 -41.74 12.54
C HIS A 258 19.75 -41.42 11.85
N GLU A 259 19.69 -40.68 10.74
CA GLU A 259 20.79 -40.12 10.00
C GLU A 259 20.81 -38.60 10.20
N VAL A 260 21.96 -37.97 9.99
CA VAL A 260 22.12 -36.54 10.25
C VAL A 260 21.21 -35.67 9.36
N ILE A 261 21.08 -36.01 8.08
CA ILE A 261 20.36 -35.20 7.08
C ILE A 261 18.84 -35.16 7.36
N PRO A 262 18.13 -36.30 7.51
CA PRO A 262 16.69 -36.31 7.77
C PRO A 262 16.33 -35.63 9.09
N LEU A 263 17.14 -35.85 10.14
CA LEU A 263 16.96 -35.19 11.43
C LEU A 263 17.12 -33.68 11.33
N THR A 264 18.14 -33.20 10.61
CA THR A 264 18.38 -31.76 10.42
C THR A 264 17.25 -31.09 9.65
N ILE A 265 16.77 -31.71 8.57
CA ILE A 265 15.63 -31.19 7.79
C ILE A 265 14.37 -31.11 8.67
N THR A 266 14.11 -32.16 9.45
CA THR A 266 12.96 -32.20 10.36
C THR A 266 13.05 -31.13 11.45
N MET A 267 14.24 -30.91 12.04
CA MET A 267 14.45 -29.83 13.00
C MET A 267 14.18 -28.44 12.40
N ILE A 268 14.64 -28.19 11.17
CA ILE A 268 14.36 -26.93 10.47
C ILE A 268 12.86 -26.77 10.20
N LEU A 269 12.19 -27.84 9.77
CA LEU A 269 10.74 -27.85 9.56
C LEU A 269 10.01 -27.45 10.84
N LEU A 270 10.31 -28.08 11.98
CA LEU A 270 9.66 -27.80 13.27
C LEU A 270 9.92 -26.38 13.78
N LEU A 271 11.15 -25.88 13.68
CA LEU A 271 11.46 -24.50 14.11
C LEU A 271 10.79 -23.47 13.21
N SER A 272 10.80 -23.70 11.89
CA SER A 272 10.14 -22.82 10.94
C SER A 272 8.62 -22.83 11.08
N SER A 273 8.03 -23.97 11.45
CA SER A 273 6.59 -24.13 11.58
C SER A 273 6.01 -23.32 12.74
N ILE A 274 6.70 -23.28 13.88
CA ILE A 274 6.30 -22.47 15.04
C ILE A 274 6.26 -20.98 14.66
N ALA A 275 7.33 -20.48 14.03
CA ALA A 275 7.39 -19.08 13.58
C ALA A 275 6.32 -18.78 12.51
N TRP A 276 6.09 -19.71 11.59
CA TRP A 276 5.10 -19.58 10.53
C TRP A 276 3.67 -19.56 11.08
N CYS A 277 3.36 -20.44 12.04
CA CYS A 277 2.05 -20.50 12.69
C CYS A 277 1.72 -19.19 13.42
N ALA A 278 2.67 -18.62 14.16
CA ALA A 278 2.51 -17.33 14.82
C ALA A 278 2.21 -16.20 13.80
N LEU A 279 2.91 -16.21 12.67
CA LEU A 279 2.73 -15.23 11.60
C LEU A 279 1.35 -15.33 10.93
N VAL A 280 0.94 -16.54 10.56
CA VAL A 280 -0.39 -16.80 9.96
C VAL A 280 -1.49 -16.40 10.93
N THR A 281 -1.34 -16.75 12.22
CA THR A 281 -2.27 -16.34 13.28
C THR A 281 -2.37 -14.81 13.36
N ALA A 282 -1.25 -14.09 13.34
CA ALA A 282 -1.26 -12.63 13.35
C ALA A 282 -1.98 -12.02 12.14
N ILE A 283 -1.82 -12.60 10.94
CA ILE A 283 -2.52 -12.15 9.72
C ILE A 283 -4.03 -12.39 9.83
N ILE A 284 -4.43 -13.55 10.36
CA ILE A 284 -5.85 -13.89 10.58
C ILE A 284 -6.46 -12.92 11.60
N VAL A 285 -5.80 -12.74 12.75
CA VAL A 285 -6.24 -11.81 13.81
C VAL A 285 -6.38 -10.40 13.25
N LYS A 286 -5.39 -9.90 12.51
CA LYS A 286 -5.44 -8.55 11.90
C LYS A 286 -6.60 -8.37 10.91
N ARG A 287 -7.12 -9.47 10.33
CA ARG A 287 -8.23 -9.43 9.38
C ARG A 287 -9.60 -9.63 10.04
N ILE A 288 -9.66 -10.42 11.11
CA ILE A 288 -10.92 -10.79 11.79
C ILE A 288 -11.24 -9.86 12.95
N VAL A 289 -10.23 -9.51 13.76
CA VAL A 289 -10.40 -8.62 14.90
C VAL A 289 -10.50 -7.20 14.37
N LYS A 290 -11.74 -6.70 14.39
CA LYS A 290 -12.12 -5.33 14.07
C LYS A 290 -11.74 -4.39 15.21
#